data_AF-A0AAN9DWU9-F1
#
_entry.id   AF-A0AAN9DWU9-F1
#
_cell.length_a   1.000
_cell.length_b   1.000
_cell.length_c   1.000
_cell.angle_alpha   90.00
_cell.angle_beta   90.00
_cell.angle_gamma   90.00
#
_symmetry.space_group_name_H-M   'P 1'
#
loop_
_entity.id
_entity.type
_entity.pdbx_description
1 polymer ?
#
loop_
_entity_poly.entity_id
_entity_poly.type
_entity_poly.pdbx_seq_one_letter_code
_entity_poly.pdbx_strand_id
1 'polypeptide(L)'
;MIYIITRATHFKCISYFAQQGYENPREATGRIVCANCHLANKPVDIEVPQAITPDTVFEAVVRIPYDMQVKQVLANGKKGL
;
A
#
# COMPACT_ATOMS: atom_id res chain seq x y z
N MET A 1 21.81 -2.99 10.63
CA MET A 1 20.93 -2.37 9.62
C MET A 1 20.59 -3.43 8.58
N ILE A 2 19.71 -4.37 8.91
CA ILE A 2 19.41 -5.51 8.02
C ILE A 2 18.31 -5.06 7.08
N TYR A 3 18.66 -4.77 5.83
CA TYR A 3 17.71 -4.52 4.76
C TYR A 3 17.11 -5.87 4.33
N ILE A 4 16.10 -6.33 5.05
CA ILE A 4 15.29 -7.47 4.59
C ILE A 4 14.45 -6.95 3.43
N ILE A 5 14.93 -7.18 2.20
CA ILE A 5 14.15 -7.05 0.96
C ILE A 5 13.14 -8.22 0.96
N THR A 6 12.10 -8.13 1.77
CA THR A 6 10.92 -8.98 1.61
C THR A 6 10.13 -8.41 0.45
N ARG A 7 10.21 -9.10 -0.69
CA ARG A 7 9.25 -9.03 -1.80
C ARG A 7 7.85 -8.85 -1.19
N ALA A 8 7.18 -7.73 -1.47
CA ALA A 8 5.85 -7.42 -0.95
C ALA A 8 4.82 -8.40 -1.55
N THR A 9 4.78 -9.62 -1.04
CA THR A 9 3.70 -10.56 -1.33
C THR A 9 2.54 -10.16 -0.43
N HIS A 10 1.47 -9.71 -1.06
CA HIS A 10 0.15 -9.49 -0.45
C HIS A 10 -0.11 -8.14 0.23
N PHE A 11 0.04 -7.03 -0.51
CA PHE A 11 -0.82 -5.88 -0.25
C PHE A 11 -2.17 -6.06 -0.95
N LYS A 12 -3.01 -6.96 -0.43
CA LYS A 12 -4.38 -7.14 -0.93
C LYS A 12 -5.32 -6.16 -0.24
N CYS A 13 -5.00 -4.87 -0.28
CA CYS A 13 -6.07 -3.86 -0.34
C CYS A 13 -6.75 -4.11 -1.68
N ILE A 14 -8.04 -4.43 -1.68
CA ILE A 14 -8.74 -4.85 -2.89
C ILE A 14 -8.90 -3.61 -3.78
N SER A 15 -7.87 -3.33 -4.57
CA SER A 15 -7.79 -2.24 -5.54
C SER A 15 -8.97 -2.26 -6.52
N TYR A 16 -9.52 -3.45 -6.76
CA TYR A 16 -10.72 -3.66 -7.56
C TYR A 16 -11.95 -2.90 -7.03
N PHE A 17 -12.20 -2.88 -5.71
CA PHE A 17 -13.33 -2.13 -5.16
C PHE A 17 -13.15 -0.62 -5.34
N ALA A 18 -11.91 -0.12 -5.26
CA ALA A 18 -11.63 1.27 -5.56
C ALA A 18 -11.88 1.59 -7.04
N GLN A 19 -11.46 0.71 -7.96
CA GLN A 19 -11.68 0.86 -9.40
C GLN A 19 -13.16 0.85 -9.79
N GLN A 20 -13.97 0.01 -9.14
CA GLN A 20 -15.42 -0.04 -9.42
C GLN A 20 -16.20 1.08 -8.74
N GLY A 21 -15.78 1.50 -7.54
CA GLY A 21 -16.52 2.45 -6.72
C GLY A 21 -16.18 3.92 -6.98
N TYR A 22 -15.05 4.21 -7.62
CA TYR A 22 -14.55 5.57 -7.81
C TYR A 22 -13.89 5.72 -9.18
N GLU A 23 -14.33 6.71 -9.95
CA GLU A 23 -13.70 7.09 -11.21
C GLU A 23 -12.28 7.63 -10.98
N ASN A 24 -12.09 8.41 -9.91
CA ASN A 24 -10.79 8.94 -9.52
C ASN A 24 -10.39 8.40 -8.13
N PRO A 25 -9.22 7.74 -8.00
CA PRO A 25 -8.77 7.20 -6.72
C PRO A 25 -8.34 8.26 -5.70
N ARG A 26 -8.24 9.54 -6.10
CA ARG A 26 -7.81 10.66 -5.25
C ARG A 26 -8.88 11.75 -5.20
N GLU A 27 -9.36 12.02 -3.99
CA GLU A 27 -10.29 13.11 -3.70
C GLU A 27 -9.59 14.48 -3.84
N ALA A 28 -10.35 15.57 -4.01
CA ALA A 28 -9.81 16.93 -4.14
C ALA A 28 -8.99 17.39 -2.92
N THR A 29 -9.29 16.83 -1.75
CA THR A 29 -8.53 17.04 -0.50
C THR A 29 -7.15 16.37 -0.51
N GLY A 30 -6.87 15.54 -1.52
CA GLY A 30 -5.68 14.70 -1.61
C GLY A 30 -5.85 13.34 -0.93
N ARG A 31 -6.99 13.08 -0.28
CA ARG A 31 -7.29 11.80 0.38
C ARG A 31 -7.49 10.68 -0.66
N ILE A 32 -6.94 9.50 -0.37
CA ILE A 32 -7.08 8.32 -1.25
C ILE A 32 -8.29 7.49 -0.83
N VAL A 33 -9.11 7.08 -1.79
CA VAL A 33 -10.41 6.42 -1.56
C VAL A 33 -10.31 5.09 -0.80
N CYS A 34 -9.14 4.46 -0.73
CA CYS A 34 -8.86 3.31 0.13
C CYS A 34 -9.24 3.58 1.60
N ALA A 35 -9.12 4.83 2.04
CA ALA A 35 -9.46 5.26 3.39
C ALA A 35 -10.98 5.35 3.66
N ASN A 36 -11.86 5.07 2.68
CA ASN A 36 -13.30 4.87 2.93
C ASN A 36 -13.62 3.50 3.54
N CYS A 37 -12.72 2.52 3.41
CA CYS A 37 -12.90 1.18 3.95
C CYS A 37 -11.78 0.79 4.94
N HIS A 38 -10.54 1.19 4.67
CA HIS A 38 -9.40 0.97 5.55
C HIS A 38 -9.28 2.16 6.51
N LEU A 39 -10.00 2.08 7.63
CA LEU A 39 -10.20 3.21 8.56
C LEU A 39 -8.99 3.50 9.45
N ALA A 40 -8.14 2.50 9.68
CA ALA A 40 -6.95 2.65 10.52
C ALA A 40 -5.79 3.28 9.74
N ASN A 41 -5.15 4.29 10.31
CA ASN A 41 -3.98 4.92 9.71
C ASN A 41 -2.70 4.12 10.03
N LYS A 42 -1.90 3.85 9.01
CA LYS A 42 -0.56 3.26 9.12
C LYS A 42 0.39 4.02 8.17
N PRO A 43 1.64 4.24 8.59
CA PRO A 43 2.60 4.94 7.75
C PRO A 43 2.91 4.12 6.49
N VAL A 44 3.19 4.83 5.40
CA VAL A 44 3.70 4.30 4.14
C VAL A 44 4.80 5.22 3.65
N ASP A 45 5.85 4.67 3.06
CA ASP A 45 6.96 5.44 2.52
C ASP A 45 7.13 5.16 1.03
N ILE A 46 7.54 6.18 0.28
CA ILE A 46 7.87 6.09 -1.13
C ILE A 46 9.22 6.75 -1.39
N GLU A 47 10.13 6.01 -2.02
CA GLU A 47 11.44 6.49 -2.44
C GLU A 47 11.50 6.45 -3.97
N VAL A 48 11.90 7.56 -4.57
CA VAL A 48 12.12 7.72 -6.01
C VAL A 48 13.41 8.51 -6.23
N PRO A 49 14.09 8.36 -7.37
CA PRO A 49 15.20 9.22 -7.73
C PRO A 49 14.78 10.69 -7.76
N GLN A 50 15.68 11.58 -7.36
CA GLN A 50 15.41 13.03 -7.38
C GLN A 50 15.09 13.55 -8.78
N ALA A 51 15.74 13.00 -9.81
CA ALA A 51 15.54 13.37 -11.20
C ALA A 51 15.71 12.15 -12.12
N ILE A 52 15.03 12.19 -13.26
CA ILE A 52 15.10 11.17 -14.31
C ILE A 52 15.20 11.85 -15.68
N THR A 53 15.81 11.17 -16.64
CA THR A 53 15.79 11.58 -18.05
C THR A 53 14.53 11.05 -18.75
N PRO A 54 14.06 11.71 -19.83
CA PRO A 54 12.97 11.19 -20.64
C PRO A 54 13.27 9.77 -21.16
N ASP A 55 12.22 8.97 -21.34
CA ASP A 55 12.29 7.59 -21.86
C ASP A 55 13.27 6.67 -21.11
N THR A 56 13.39 6.87 -19.79
CA THR A 56 14.27 6.07 -18.92
C THR A 56 13.46 5.33 -17.87
N VAL A 57 13.74 4.03 -17.70
CA VAL A 57 13.15 3.20 -16.64
C VAL A 57 13.80 3.56 -15.30
N PHE A 58 12.98 3.82 -14.29
CA PHE A 58 13.43 4.03 -12.91
C PHE A 58 12.60 3.22 -11.93
N GLU A 59 13.12 3.03 -10.73
CA GLU A 59 12.43 2.30 -9.66
C GLU A 59 11.74 3.27 -8.69
N ALA A 60 10.48 2.98 -8.38
CA ALA A 60 9.78 3.55 -7.25
C ALA A 60 9.68 2.49 -6.16
N VAL A 61 10.36 2.70 -5.04
CA VAL A 61 10.37 1.77 -3.91
C VAL A 61 9.28 2.18 -2.94
N VAL A 62 8.28 1.32 -2.77
CA VAL A 62 7.17 1.54 -1.82
C VAL A 62 7.37 0.64 -0.60
N ARG A 63 7.34 1.23 0.60
CA ARG A 63 7.43 0.52 1.88
C ARG A 63 6.12 0.66 2.64
N ILE A 64 5.61 -0.45 3.15
CA ILE A 64 4.39 -0.48 3.98
C ILE A 64 4.70 -1.26 5.25
N PRO A 65 5.27 -0.61 6.27
CA PRO A 65 5.71 -1.28 7.48
C PRO A 65 4.52 -1.77 8.32
N TYR A 66 4.63 -3.00 8.80
CA TYR A 66 3.76 -3.56 9.82
C TYR A 66 4.54 -4.57 10.67
N ASP A 67 4.05 -4.84 11.88
CA ASP A 67 4.66 -5.85 12.74
C ASP A 67 4.29 -7.26 12.23
N MET A 68 5.29 -7.95 11.67
CA MET A 68 5.12 -9.30 11.11
C MET A 68 4.87 -10.37 12.19
N GLN A 69 5.07 -10.07 13.47
CA GLN A 69 4.73 -10.98 14.57
C GLN A 69 3.25 -10.93 14.93
N VAL A 70 2.54 -9.87 14.52
CA VAL A 70 1.12 -9.67 14.80
C VAL A 70 0.28 -10.29 13.69
N LYS A 71 -0.73 -11.07 14.09
CA LYS A 71 -1.69 -11.72 13.18
C LYS A 71 -3.00 -10.94 13.12
N GLN A 72 -3.58 -10.77 11.93
CA GLN A 72 -4.91 -10.18 11.75
C GLN A 72 -6.01 -11.23 11.91
N VAL A 73 -7.25 -10.77 12.14
CA VAL A 73 -8.44 -11.63 12.13
C VAL A 73 -8.93 -11.76 10.69
N LEU A 74 -9.04 -12.99 10.21
CA LEU A 74 -9.51 -13.31 8.86
C LEU A 74 -11.05 -13.33 8.78
N ALA A 75 -11.59 -13.37 7.57
CA ALA A 75 -13.04 -13.48 7.32
C ALA A 75 -13.69 -14.71 7.97
N ASN A 76 -12.93 -15.78 8.23
CA ASN A 76 -13.41 -16.99 8.93
C ASN A 76 -13.28 -16.90 10.47
N GLY A 77 -12.92 -15.72 11.00
CA GLY A 77 -12.74 -15.47 12.44
C GLY A 77 -11.43 -15.98 13.04
N LYS A 78 -10.59 -16.71 12.29
CA LYS A 78 -9.29 -17.20 12.77
C LYS A 78 -8.21 -16.13 12.63
N LYS A 79 -7.17 -16.20 13.47
CA LYS A 79 -5.98 -15.34 13.35
C LYS A 79 -5.04 -15.86 12.27
N GLY A 80 -4.67 -15.00 11.34
CA GLY A 80 -3.79 -15.31 10.21
C GLY A 80 -2.98 -14.09 9.76
N LEU A 81 -2.38 -14.22 8.58
CA LEU A 81 -1.69 -13.13 7.90
C LEU A 81 -2.66 -12.11 7.35
#